data_AF-A0A2E8TS45-F1
#
_entry.id   AF-A0A2E8TS45-F1
#
_cell.length_a   1.000
_cell.length_b   1.000
_cell.length_c   1.000
_cell.angle_alpha   90.00
_cell.angle_beta   90.00
_cell.angle_gamma   90.00
#
_symmetry.space_group_name_H-M   'P 1'
#
loop_
_entity.id
_entity.type
_entity.pdbx_description
1 polymer ?
#
loop_
_entity_poly.entity_id
_entity_poly.type
_entity_poly.pdbx_seq_one_letter_code
_entity_poly.pdbx_strand_id
1 'polypeptide(L)'
;MEDSIDFDIDNDGIDNWEDVLDCDGDGNEERLIDLDGDGIVDVDAARDHDNDCINDADDPDDDNDNILDVDEIDGEFGTYRYDHDNDGFWDSYDTDDDNDGLSDWFEQNDGWDSTGQFDHDNDGIPDYTDDDDDGDGIPDVDENDFDTI
;
A
#
# COMPACT_ATOMS: atom_id res chain seq x y z
N MET A 1 21.15 11.27 -2.22
CA MET A 1 20.24 11.62 -3.33
C MET A 1 19.20 10.55 -3.16
N GLU A 2 18.20 10.89 -2.37
CA GLU A 2 17.14 9.95 -2.03
C GLU A 2 16.23 9.90 -3.25
N ASP A 3 16.08 8.69 -3.79
CA ASP A 3 14.96 8.37 -4.68
C ASP A 3 13.76 8.22 -3.76
N SER A 4 13.09 9.34 -3.50
CA SER A 4 11.82 9.41 -2.80
C SER A 4 10.66 9.35 -3.80
N ILE A 5 10.85 8.62 -4.90
CA ILE A 5 9.87 8.39 -5.97
C ILE A 5 10.11 6.93 -6.37
N ASP A 6 9.22 6.05 -5.94
CA ASP A 6 9.17 4.72 -6.55
C ASP A 6 8.72 4.89 -8.00
N PHE A 7 9.49 4.29 -8.91
CA PHE A 7 9.19 4.37 -10.33
C PHE A 7 8.55 3.08 -10.84
N ASP A 8 8.37 2.04 -10.01
CA ASP A 8 7.88 0.69 -10.32
C ASP A 8 6.90 0.27 -9.20
N ILE A 9 5.73 0.89 -9.17
CA ILE A 9 4.80 0.82 -8.03
C ILE A 9 4.20 -0.60 -7.88
N ASP A 10 3.90 -1.26 -9.00
CA ASP A 10 3.32 -2.60 -9.03
C ASP A 10 4.36 -3.73 -8.82
N ASN A 11 5.65 -3.38 -8.81
CA ASN A 11 6.80 -4.26 -8.62
C ASN A 11 6.95 -5.35 -9.71
N ASP A 12 6.56 -5.10 -10.95
CA ASP A 12 6.77 -6.05 -12.05
C ASP A 12 8.20 -6.01 -12.63
N GLY A 13 8.98 -4.97 -12.28
CA GLY A 13 10.35 -4.75 -12.76
C GLY A 13 10.46 -3.82 -13.97
N ILE A 14 9.39 -3.15 -14.36
CA ILE A 14 9.28 -2.09 -15.37
C ILE A 14 8.93 -0.79 -14.63
N ASP A 15 9.45 0.34 -15.10
CA ASP A 15 9.04 1.62 -14.51
C ASP A 15 7.68 2.05 -15.07
N ASN A 16 6.82 2.67 -14.26
CA ASN A 16 5.45 3.09 -14.63
C ASN A 16 5.40 3.77 -16.00
N TRP A 17 6.41 4.57 -16.36
CA TRP A 17 6.45 5.24 -17.66
C TRP A 17 6.50 4.30 -18.89
N GLU A 18 7.08 3.11 -18.73
CA GLU A 18 7.25 2.10 -19.77
C GLU A 18 6.25 0.93 -19.64
N ASP A 19 5.28 1.02 -18.73
CA ASP A 19 4.24 0.00 -18.54
C ASP A 19 3.35 -0.19 -19.76
N VAL A 20 2.86 -1.42 -19.90
CA VAL A 20 2.02 -1.85 -21.02
C VAL A 20 1.04 -2.92 -20.54
N LEU A 21 -0.23 -2.80 -20.95
CA LEU A 21 -1.30 -3.72 -20.56
C LEU A 21 -2.15 -4.15 -21.75
N ASP A 22 -2.77 -5.33 -21.67
CA ASP A 22 -3.71 -5.88 -22.67
C ASP A 22 -5.17 -5.67 -22.21
N CYS A 23 -5.55 -4.41 -22.02
CA CYS A 23 -6.87 -4.06 -21.46
C CYS A 23 -8.05 -4.29 -22.42
N ASP A 24 -7.78 -4.44 -23.73
CA ASP A 24 -8.81 -4.79 -24.72
C ASP A 24 -8.86 -6.30 -25.05
N GLY A 25 -7.91 -7.08 -24.54
CA GLY A 25 -7.83 -8.54 -24.69
C GLY A 25 -7.51 -8.99 -26.12
N ASP A 26 -6.82 -8.17 -26.91
CA ASP A 26 -6.41 -8.48 -28.27
C ASP A 26 -5.09 -9.28 -28.36
N GLY A 27 -4.39 -9.40 -27.23
CA GLY A 27 -3.13 -10.13 -27.08
C GLY A 27 -1.89 -9.31 -27.41
N ASN A 28 -2.03 -7.99 -27.58
CA ASN A 28 -0.95 -7.04 -27.57
C ASN A 28 -1.02 -6.24 -26.26
N GLU A 29 0.14 -5.87 -25.74
CA GLU A 29 0.23 -4.98 -24.59
C GLU A 29 0.53 -3.58 -25.12
N GLU A 30 -0.23 -2.59 -24.66
CA GLU A 30 -0.11 -1.21 -25.05
C GLU A 30 -0.10 -0.29 -23.84
N ARG A 31 0.62 0.83 -23.97
CA ARG A 31 0.57 1.87 -22.95
C ARG A 31 -0.72 2.69 -22.98
N LEU A 32 -1.28 2.92 -24.17
CA LEU A 32 -2.47 3.76 -24.36
C LEU A 32 -3.53 2.95 -25.09
N ILE A 33 -4.63 2.63 -24.42
CA ILE A 33 -5.73 1.82 -24.95
C ILE A 33 -6.97 2.70 -25.16
N ASP A 34 -7.60 2.54 -26.33
CA ASP A 34 -8.89 3.12 -26.70
C ASP A 34 -9.88 1.95 -26.81
N LEU A 35 -10.61 1.67 -25.73
CA LEU A 35 -11.47 0.49 -25.61
C LEU A 35 -12.72 0.60 -26.47
N ASP A 36 -13.24 1.82 -26.67
CA ASP A 36 -14.50 2.03 -27.42
C ASP A 36 -14.31 2.45 -28.90
N GLY A 37 -13.08 2.80 -29.28
CA GLY A 37 -12.66 3.15 -30.64
C GLY A 37 -13.13 4.53 -31.09
N ASP A 38 -13.45 5.44 -30.16
CA ASP A 38 -13.89 6.80 -30.48
C ASP A 38 -12.73 7.77 -30.78
N GLY A 39 -11.49 7.32 -30.55
CA GLY A 39 -10.26 8.08 -30.76
C GLY A 39 -9.81 8.91 -29.55
N ILE A 40 -10.43 8.70 -28.38
CA ILE A 40 -9.99 9.16 -27.07
C ILE A 40 -9.36 7.96 -26.35
N VAL A 41 -8.32 8.22 -25.55
CA VAL A 41 -7.69 7.17 -24.75
C VAL A 41 -8.57 6.93 -23.52
N ASP A 42 -8.90 5.66 -23.27
CA ASP A 42 -9.66 5.22 -22.11
C ASP A 42 -8.72 4.77 -20.98
N VAL A 43 -7.62 4.09 -21.29
CA VAL A 43 -6.63 3.59 -20.31
C VAL A 43 -5.21 4.02 -20.70
N ASP A 44 -4.43 4.50 -19.74
CA ASP A 44 -3.01 4.80 -19.84
C ASP A 44 -2.27 3.96 -18.79
N ALA A 45 -1.67 2.85 -19.21
CA ALA A 45 -1.00 1.89 -18.32
C ALA A 45 0.11 2.52 -17.45
N ALA A 46 0.60 3.70 -17.82
CA ALA A 46 1.55 4.44 -16.98
C ALA A 46 0.91 5.18 -15.78
N ARG A 47 -0.40 5.03 -15.61
CA ARG A 47 -1.29 5.65 -14.62
C ARG A 47 -2.39 4.65 -14.23
N ASP A 48 -1.98 3.42 -13.99
CA ASP A 48 -2.77 2.24 -13.65
C ASP A 48 -1.89 1.41 -12.70
N HIS A 49 -1.77 1.89 -11.45
CA HIS A 49 -0.68 1.50 -10.53
C HIS A 49 -0.77 0.06 -10.01
N ASP A 50 -1.93 -0.57 -10.10
CA ASP A 50 -2.16 -1.97 -9.77
C ASP A 50 -2.38 -2.87 -10.99
N ASN A 51 -2.31 -2.28 -12.19
CA ASN A 51 -2.44 -2.95 -13.48
C ASN A 51 -3.78 -3.69 -13.66
N ASP A 52 -4.88 -3.10 -13.18
CA ASP A 52 -6.22 -3.69 -13.23
C ASP A 52 -7.06 -3.24 -14.45
N CYS A 53 -6.52 -2.33 -15.27
CA CYS A 53 -7.15 -1.69 -16.43
C CYS A 53 -8.13 -0.55 -16.12
N ILE A 54 -8.04 0.04 -14.94
CA ILE A 54 -8.69 1.29 -14.56
C ILE A 54 -7.56 2.30 -14.32
N ASN A 55 -7.73 3.54 -14.78
CA ASN A 55 -6.71 4.54 -14.47
C ASN A 55 -6.87 4.98 -13.02
N ASP A 56 -5.77 5.34 -12.36
CA ASP A 56 -5.74 5.84 -10.98
C ASP A 56 -6.72 6.99 -10.72
N ALA A 57 -6.96 7.82 -11.74
CA ALA A 57 -7.90 8.95 -11.62
C ALA A 57 -9.38 8.53 -11.48
N ASP A 58 -9.71 7.29 -11.83
CA ASP A 58 -11.05 6.69 -11.83
C ASP A 58 -11.14 5.41 -10.98
N ASP A 59 -10.01 4.85 -10.54
CA ASP A 59 -9.92 3.76 -9.56
C ASP A 59 -10.11 4.30 -8.13
N PRO A 60 -10.78 3.57 -7.22
CA PRO A 60 -10.83 3.92 -5.81
C PRO A 60 -9.80 3.21 -4.89
N ASP A 61 -8.96 2.31 -5.41
CA ASP A 61 -7.95 1.49 -4.68
C ASP A 61 -6.75 1.22 -5.62
N ASP A 62 -5.93 2.25 -5.83
CA ASP A 62 -4.87 2.33 -6.86
C ASP A 62 -3.75 1.29 -6.71
N ASP A 63 -3.60 0.66 -5.54
CA ASP A 63 -2.61 -0.39 -5.27
C ASP A 63 -3.23 -1.77 -4.93
N ASN A 64 -4.55 -1.85 -4.95
CA ASN A 64 -5.38 -3.04 -4.77
C ASN A 64 -5.12 -3.78 -3.44
N ASP A 65 -4.84 -3.03 -2.37
CA ASP A 65 -4.58 -3.57 -1.03
C ASP A 65 -5.85 -3.74 -0.17
N ASN A 66 -7.01 -3.31 -0.69
CA ASN A 66 -8.34 -3.25 -0.05
C ASN A 66 -8.57 -2.05 0.88
N ILE A 67 -7.67 -1.06 0.90
CA ILE A 67 -7.88 0.26 1.48
C ILE A 67 -8.19 1.22 0.33
N LEU A 68 -9.22 2.06 0.48
CA LEU A 68 -9.57 2.99 -0.59
C LEU A 68 -8.63 4.19 -0.57
N ASP A 69 -8.26 4.79 -1.71
CA ASP A 69 -7.36 5.97 -1.74
C ASP A 69 -7.87 7.17 -0.92
N VAL A 70 -9.20 7.23 -0.71
CA VAL A 70 -9.83 8.27 0.12
C VAL A 70 -9.61 8.07 1.62
N ASP A 71 -9.34 6.82 2.00
CA ASP A 71 -9.04 6.38 3.34
C ASP A 71 -7.52 6.28 3.54
N GLU A 72 -6.71 6.44 2.48
CA GLU A 72 -5.26 6.55 2.57
C GLU A 72 -4.77 7.97 2.96
N ILE A 73 -3.75 8.08 3.83
CA ILE A 73 -3.12 9.36 4.22
C ILE A 73 -2.54 10.12 3.00
N ASP A 74 -2.10 9.40 1.97
CA ASP A 74 -1.35 9.90 0.82
C ASP A 74 -2.17 9.89 -0.50
N GLY A 75 -3.30 9.17 -0.56
CA GLY A 75 -3.96 8.71 -1.80
C GLY A 75 -3.07 7.71 -2.57
N GLU A 76 -3.23 7.60 -3.90
CA GLU A 76 -2.45 6.93 -4.99
C GLU A 76 -0.98 6.50 -4.73
N PHE A 77 -0.30 7.08 -3.73
CA PHE A 77 1.06 6.78 -3.28
C PHE A 77 1.13 6.20 -1.85
N GLY A 78 0.03 5.64 -1.34
CA GLY A 78 -0.12 5.12 0.02
C GLY A 78 1.06 4.28 0.44
N THR A 79 1.81 4.76 1.43
CA THR A 79 3.06 4.13 1.85
C THR A 79 2.84 2.93 2.76
N TYR A 80 1.63 2.37 2.89
CA TYR A 80 1.29 1.30 3.86
C TYR A 80 2.24 0.11 3.84
N ARG A 81 2.80 -0.23 2.69
CA ARG A 81 3.80 -1.31 2.59
C ARG A 81 5.10 -1.01 3.36
N TYR A 82 5.35 0.25 3.72
CA TYR A 82 6.61 0.77 4.25
C TYR A 82 6.46 1.85 5.34
N ASP A 83 5.28 2.08 5.92
CA ASP A 83 4.99 3.03 7.01
C ASP A 83 3.89 2.39 7.88
N HIS A 84 4.25 1.33 8.63
CA HIS A 84 3.30 0.42 9.27
C HIS A 84 2.44 1.08 10.36
N ASP A 85 2.96 2.09 11.06
CA ASP A 85 2.25 2.84 12.10
C ASP A 85 1.62 4.15 11.60
N ASN A 86 1.82 4.46 10.31
CA ASN A 86 1.28 5.64 9.63
C ASN A 86 1.62 6.97 10.32
N ASP A 87 2.77 7.03 11.00
CA ASP A 87 3.21 8.22 11.71
C ASP A 87 3.88 9.25 10.77
N GLY A 88 4.08 8.85 9.50
CA GLY A 88 4.69 9.62 8.43
C GLY A 88 6.19 9.42 8.29
N PHE A 89 6.77 8.43 8.97
CA PHE A 89 8.11 7.93 8.76
C PHE A 89 8.08 6.52 8.17
N TRP A 90 8.78 6.33 7.06
CA TRP A 90 8.90 4.98 6.52
C TRP A 90 9.63 4.06 7.50
N ASP A 91 9.22 2.79 7.63
CA ASP A 91 9.85 1.71 8.44
C ASP A 91 11.38 1.66 8.30
N SER A 92 11.89 2.01 7.12
CA SER A 92 13.34 2.05 6.87
C SER A 92 14.09 3.15 7.66
N TYR A 93 13.37 4.13 8.19
CA TYR A 93 13.81 5.29 8.95
C TYR A 93 13.13 5.41 10.31
N ASP A 94 11.94 4.83 10.47
CA ASP A 94 11.35 4.61 11.77
C ASP A 94 12.23 3.67 12.61
N THR A 95 12.07 3.78 13.92
CA THR A 95 12.72 2.93 14.90
C THR A 95 11.73 2.18 15.77
N ASP A 96 10.42 2.31 15.51
CA ASP A 96 9.26 1.83 16.27
C ASP A 96 8.09 1.63 15.27
N ASP A 97 8.26 0.72 14.30
CA ASP A 97 7.39 0.58 13.10
C ASP A 97 5.88 0.35 13.40
N ASP A 98 5.52 -0.03 14.62
CA ASP A 98 4.14 -0.22 15.10
C ASP A 98 3.77 0.72 16.28
N ASN A 99 4.61 1.72 16.58
CA ASN A 99 4.40 2.74 17.61
C ASN A 99 3.94 2.24 19.00
N ASP A 100 4.21 0.98 19.35
CA ASP A 100 3.79 0.34 20.60
C ASP A 100 4.64 0.81 21.82
N GLY A 101 5.74 1.54 21.52
CA GLY A 101 6.72 2.05 22.47
C GLY A 101 7.93 1.15 22.72
N LEU A 102 8.12 0.09 21.93
CA LEU A 102 9.22 -0.86 21.92
C LEU A 102 9.95 -0.86 20.57
N SER A 103 10.97 -0.02 20.45
CA SER A 103 11.77 0.04 19.21
C SER A 103 12.09 -1.30 18.50
N ASP A 104 12.09 -1.35 17.16
CA ASP A 104 12.33 -2.55 16.34
C ASP A 104 13.58 -3.34 16.74
N TRP A 105 14.63 -2.60 17.12
CA TRP A 105 15.88 -3.22 17.52
C TRP A 105 15.69 -4.09 18.76
N PHE A 106 14.85 -3.65 19.70
CA PHE A 106 14.52 -4.39 20.91
C PHE A 106 13.75 -5.65 20.54
N GLU A 107 12.67 -5.51 19.80
CA GLU A 107 11.74 -6.55 19.37
C GLU A 107 12.42 -7.66 18.57
N GLN A 108 13.27 -7.29 17.59
CA GLN A 108 14.06 -8.27 16.84
C GLN A 108 15.07 -9.05 17.70
N ASN A 109 15.38 -8.60 18.91
CA ASN A 109 16.47 -9.14 19.74
C ASN A 109 16.05 -9.64 21.13
N ASP A 110 14.82 -9.42 21.58
CA ASP A 110 14.38 -9.78 22.93
C ASP A 110 14.03 -11.28 23.04
N GLY A 111 13.67 -11.90 21.91
CA GLY A 111 13.32 -13.31 21.79
C GLY A 111 11.91 -13.63 22.28
N TRP A 112 11.01 -12.65 22.31
CA TRP A 112 9.57 -12.84 22.46
C TRP A 112 8.85 -12.63 21.13
N ASP A 113 7.92 -13.53 20.83
CA ASP A 113 7.13 -13.49 19.60
C ASP A 113 5.87 -12.59 19.76
N SER A 114 5.75 -11.86 20.88
CA SER A 114 4.56 -11.05 21.27
C SER A 114 4.90 -9.57 21.48
N THR A 115 5.93 -9.14 20.78
CA THR A 115 6.53 -7.80 20.75
C THR A 115 7.25 -7.76 19.40
N GLY A 116 6.53 -8.15 18.35
CA GLY A 116 7.09 -8.18 17.01
C GLY A 116 6.91 -6.80 16.41
N GLN A 117 7.85 -6.37 15.57
CA GLN A 117 7.88 -5.06 14.90
C GLN A 117 6.59 -4.59 14.17
N PHE A 118 5.60 -5.46 14.08
CA PHE A 118 4.31 -5.27 13.41
C PHE A 118 3.23 -5.99 14.27
N ASP A 119 3.14 -5.63 15.56
CA ASP A 119 2.27 -6.18 16.63
C ASP A 119 1.83 -5.05 17.59
N HIS A 120 0.99 -4.13 17.08
CA HIS A 120 0.62 -2.86 17.73
C HIS A 120 0.12 -3.02 19.18
N ASP A 121 -0.66 -4.06 19.48
CA ASP A 121 -1.20 -4.32 20.83
C ASP A 121 -0.37 -5.29 21.69
N ASN A 122 0.71 -5.85 21.13
CA ASN A 122 1.60 -6.84 21.75
C ASN A 122 0.90 -8.13 22.22
N ASP A 123 -0.11 -8.63 21.51
CA ASP A 123 -0.77 -9.89 21.84
C ASP A 123 -0.08 -11.13 21.22
N GLY A 124 0.81 -10.91 20.25
CA GLY A 124 1.55 -11.93 19.50
C GLY A 124 0.84 -12.50 18.28
N ILE A 125 -0.22 -11.84 17.83
CA ILE A 125 -0.80 -11.96 16.51
C ILE A 125 -0.26 -10.77 15.69
N PRO A 126 0.47 -11.02 14.59
CA PRO A 126 0.91 -9.92 13.74
C PRO A 126 -0.28 -9.16 13.15
N ASP A 127 -0.17 -7.84 13.03
CA ASP A 127 -1.24 -6.93 12.58
C ASP A 127 -1.95 -7.43 11.32
N TYR A 128 -1.21 -7.88 10.29
CA TYR A 128 -1.78 -8.43 9.05
C TYR A 128 -2.68 -9.68 9.22
N THR A 129 -2.77 -10.24 10.43
CA THR A 129 -3.62 -11.37 10.80
C THR A 129 -4.48 -11.12 12.04
N ASP A 130 -4.37 -9.94 12.66
CA ASP A 130 -5.31 -9.53 13.71
C ASP A 130 -6.59 -8.99 13.07
N ASP A 131 -7.69 -9.04 13.83
CA ASP A 131 -8.97 -8.43 13.46
C ASP A 131 -9.27 -7.18 14.35
N ASP A 132 -8.35 -6.80 15.25
CA ASP A 132 -8.39 -5.71 16.27
C ASP A 132 -6.93 -5.37 16.69
N ASP A 133 -6.09 -4.97 15.73
CA ASP A 133 -4.62 -4.86 15.85
C ASP A 133 -4.11 -3.83 16.88
N ASP A 134 -4.87 -2.77 17.15
CA ASP A 134 -4.57 -1.79 18.22
C ASP A 134 -5.16 -2.17 19.61
N GLY A 135 -6.01 -3.20 19.64
CA GLY A 135 -6.64 -3.74 20.84
C GLY A 135 -7.61 -2.78 21.55
N ASP A 136 -8.16 -1.78 20.86
CA ASP A 136 -9.13 -0.83 21.43
C ASP A 136 -10.55 -1.43 21.60
N GLY A 137 -10.82 -2.54 20.90
CA GLY A 137 -12.07 -3.28 20.92
C GLY A 137 -13.06 -2.90 19.80
N ILE A 138 -12.60 -2.16 18.79
CA ILE A 138 -13.27 -1.91 17.51
C ILE A 138 -12.52 -2.72 16.45
N PRO A 139 -13.18 -3.65 15.75
CA PRO A 139 -12.49 -4.41 14.71
C PRO A 139 -12.00 -3.51 13.58
N ASP A 140 -10.81 -3.78 13.02
CA ASP A 140 -10.15 -2.94 12.00
C ASP A 140 -11.08 -2.64 10.81
N VAL A 141 -11.91 -3.62 10.44
CA VAL A 141 -12.93 -3.49 9.37
C VAL A 141 -13.99 -2.42 9.61
N ASP A 142 -14.14 -1.94 10.85
CA ASP A 142 -15.07 -0.92 11.28
C ASP A 142 -14.36 0.42 11.63
N GLU A 143 -13.04 0.53 11.42
CA GLU A 143 -12.21 1.71 11.70
C GLU A 143 -12.11 2.66 10.50
N ASN A 144 -11.66 3.92 10.71
CA ASN A 144 -11.66 4.98 9.68
C ASN A 144 -10.39 5.87 9.68
N ASP A 145 -9.36 5.54 10.46
CA ASP A 145 -8.10 6.30 10.61
C ASP A 145 -7.12 5.43 11.38
N PHE A 146 -5.85 5.56 11.03
CA PHE A 146 -4.72 4.69 11.36
C PHE A 146 -4.36 4.69 12.85
N ASP A 147 -4.23 3.47 13.36
CA ASP A 147 -3.67 2.99 14.62
C ASP A 147 -3.18 4.09 15.56
N THR A 148 -4.15 4.67 16.28
CA THR A 148 -3.86 5.57 17.39
C THR A 148 -4.58 5.11 18.66
N ILE A 149 -3.80 4.45 19.52
CA ILE A 149 -3.95 4.19 20.98
C ILE A 149 -5.10 4.93 21.72
#